data_AF-A0A2D7VXV6-F1
#
_entry.id   AF-A0A2D7VXV6-F1
#
_cell.length_a   1.000
_cell.length_b   1.000
_cell.length_c   1.000
_cell.angle_alpha   90.00
_cell.angle_beta   90.00
_cell.angle_gamma   90.00
#
_symmetry.space_group_name_H-M   'P 1'
#
loop_
_entity.id
_entity.type
_entity.pdbx_description
1 polymer ?
#
loop_
_entity_poly.entity_id
_entity_poly.type
_entity_poly.pdbx_seq_one_letter_code
_entity_poly.pdbx_strand_id
1 'polypeptide(L)' 'MIKYAPHILAMLTHDGFDERYHYYCRESKTYQEAYEKTEKEFSEHYDIRKYSSYDSFRVSHNRRMKQGFLNKFKRT' A
#
# COMPACT_ATOMS: atom_id res chain seq x y z
N MET A 1 13.54 19.57 -12.36
CA MET A 1 13.43 18.16 -11.97
C MET A 1 12.44 18.06 -10.83
N ILE A 2 11.36 17.29 -10.99
CA ILE A 2 10.39 17.11 -9.90
C ILE A 2 11.06 16.23 -8.84
N LYS A 3 11.38 16.83 -7.68
CA LYS A 3 12.05 16.15 -6.56
C LYS A 3 11.01 15.40 -5.74
N TYR A 4 10.49 14.29 -6.27
CA TYR A 4 9.66 13.41 -5.45
C TYR A 4 10.55 12.76 -4.38
N ALA A 5 10.07 12.73 -3.13
CA ALA A 5 10.76 12.00 -2.08
C ALA A 5 10.82 10.51 -2.46
N PRO A 6 11.87 9.76 -2.05
CA PRO A 6 12.05 8.36 -2.48
C PRO A 6 10.85 7.46 -2.19
N HIS A 7 10.15 7.72 -1.08
CA HIS A 7 8.97 6.97 -0.69
C HIS A 7 7.77 7.20 -1.62
N ILE A 8 7.60 8.40 -2.17
CA ILE A 8 6.52 8.70 -3.12
C ILE A 8 6.70 7.88 -4.39
N LEU A 9 7.91 7.86 -4.95
CA LEU A 9 8.25 7.02 -6.10
C LEU A 9 8.03 5.53 -5.81
N ALA A 10 8.37 5.07 -4.59
CA ALA A 10 8.15 3.69 -4.18
C ALA A 10 6.65 3.31 -4.15
N MET A 11 5.76 4.26 -3.83
CA MET A 11 4.31 4.02 -3.80
C MET A 11 3.71 3.68 -5.17
N LEU A 12 4.44 3.84 -6.28
CA LEU A 12 4.01 3.30 -7.58
C LEU A 12 3.98 1.76 -7.58
N THR A 13 4.90 1.13 -6.85
CA THR A 13 4.95 -0.34 -6.70
C THR A 13 3.92 -0.81 -5.66
N HIS A 14 3.53 -2.09 -5.70
CA HIS A 14 2.66 -2.64 -4.66
C HIS A 14 3.35 -2.65 -3.29
N ASP A 15 4.64 -3.00 -3.26
CA ASP A 15 5.39 -3.11 -2.02
C ASP A 15 5.56 -1.75 -1.34
N GLY A 16 5.94 -0.70 -2.06
CA GLY A 16 6.06 0.65 -1.48
C GLY A 16 4.72 1.23 -1.02
N PHE A 17 3.62 0.87 -1.68
CA PHE A 17 2.29 1.24 -1.20
C PHE A 17 1.90 0.47 0.07
N ASP A 18 2.19 -0.83 0.13
CA ASP A 18 1.96 -1.66 1.31
C ASP A 18 2.82 -1.19 2.50
N GLU A 19 4.08 -0.81 2.28
CA GLU A 19 4.95 -0.22 3.30
C GLU A 19 4.36 1.08 3.87
N ARG A 20 3.88 1.97 3.00
CA ARG A 20 3.27 3.23 3.45
C ARG A 20 1.94 3.00 4.17
N TYR A 21 1.16 2.02 3.73
CA TYR A 21 -0.02 1.55 4.44
C TYR A 21 0.32 1.02 5.83
N HIS A 22 1.38 0.22 5.97
CA HIS A 22 1.84 -0.29 7.27
C HIS A 22 2.33 0.83 8.20
N TYR A 23 2.95 1.89 7.65
CA TYR A 23 3.26 3.10 8.41
C TYR A 23 1.99 3.73 8.98
N TYR A 24 0.98 3.99 8.14
CA TYR A 24 -0.27 4.60 8.61
C TYR A 24 -1.11 3.68 9.50
N CYS A 25 -0.94 2.36 9.41
CA CYS A 25 -1.57 1.42 10.35
C CYS A 25 -1.08 1.62 11.79
N ARG A 26 0.15 2.11 12.00
CA ARG A 26 0.67 2.43 13.34
C ARG A 26 0.10 3.72 13.91
N GLU A 27 -0.30 4.65 13.05
CA GLU A 27 -0.83 5.96 13.44
C GLU A 27 -2.36 6.02 13.49
N SER A 28 -3.04 5.16 12.73
CA SER A 28 -4.48 5.20 12.55
C SER A 28 -5.19 4.20 13.47
N LYS A 29 -6.43 4.52 13.86
CA LYS A 29 -7.21 3.64 14.74
C LYS A 29 -7.81 2.45 14.01
N THR A 30 -8.01 2.60 12.70
CA THR A 30 -8.58 1.55 11.86
C THR A 30 -7.77 1.34 10.59
N TYR A 31 -7.82 0.13 10.06
CA TYR A 31 -7.16 -0.23 8.81
C TYR A 31 -7.74 0.54 7.60
N GLN A 32 -9.04 0.82 7.61
CA GLN A 32 -9.66 1.64 6.57
C GLN A 32 -9.12 3.07 6.59
N GLU A 33 -8.99 3.68 7.77
CA GLU A 33 -8.40 5.01 7.92
C GLU A 33 -6.93 5.02 7.45
N ALA A 34 -6.15 3.98 7.78
CA ALA A 34 -4.78 3.86 7.30
C ALA A 34 -4.71 3.79 5.76
N TYR A 35 -5.61 3.02 5.14
CA TYR A 35 -5.74 2.98 3.68
C TYR A 35 -6.12 4.34 3.10
N GLU A 36 -7.12 5.02 3.66
CA GLU A 36 -7.57 6.32 3.16
C GLU A 36 -6.47 7.38 3.25
N LYS A 37 -5.65 7.37 4.32
CA LYS A 37 -4.45 8.24 4.41
C LYS A 37 -3.41 7.91 3.35
N THR A 38 -3.13 6.63 3.13
CA THR A 38 -2.18 6.16 2.11
C THR A 38 -2.63 6.56 0.71
N GLU A 39 -3.91 6.32 0.41
CA GLU A 39 -4.51 6.62 -0.89
C GLU A 39 -4.59 8.13 -1.12
N LYS A 40 -4.88 8.91 -0.06
CA LYS A 40 -4.86 10.37 -0.12
C LYS A 40 -3.48 10.89 -0.48
N GLU A 41 -2.44 10.47 0.23
CA GLU A 41 -1.05 10.85 -0.08
C GLU A 41 -0.67 10.44 -1.52
N PHE A 42 -1.04 9.24 -1.95
CA PHE A 42 -0.80 8.81 -3.33
C PHE A 42 -1.50 9.73 -4.34
N SER A 43 -2.78 10.03 -4.11
CA SER A 43 -3.58 10.87 -5.02
C SER A 43 -3.09 12.31 -5.06
N GLU A 44 -2.57 12.85 -3.96
CA GLU A 44 -1.99 14.21 -3.91
C GLU A 44 -0.71 14.33 -4.76
N HIS A 45 -0.02 13.22 -5.01
CA HIS A 45 1.22 13.21 -5.81
C HIS A 45 1.03 12.75 -7.26
N TYR A 46 0.03 11.92 -7.52
CA TYR A 46 -0.17 11.30 -8.84
C TYR A 46 -1.47 11.71 -9.53
N ASP A 47 -2.34 12.49 -8.87
CA ASP A 47 -3.68 12.88 -9.33
C ASP A 47 -4.58 11.68 -9.74
N ILE A 48 -4.24 10.49 -9.26
CA ILE A 48 -4.97 9.25 -9.53
C ILE A 48 -5.14 8.43 -8.25
N ARG A 49 -6.11 7.53 -8.28
CA ARG A 49 -6.29 6.49 -7.27
C ARG A 49 -5.56 5.22 -7.68
N LYS A 50 -4.89 4.56 -6.74
CA LYS A 50 -4.24 3.27 -6.97
C LYS A 50 -5.24 2.12 -6.88
N TYR A 51 -6.21 2.24 -5.96
CA TYR A 51 -7.26 1.25 -5.78
C TYR A 51 -8.65 1.90 -5.84
N SER A 52 -9.62 1.18 -6.39
CA SER A 52 -11.00 1.67 -6.51
C SER A 52 -11.67 1.87 -5.15
N SER A 53 -11.32 1.04 -4.16
CA SER A 53 -11.88 1.08 -2.81
C SER A 53 -10.97 0.36 -1.81
N TYR A 54 -11.22 0.59 -0.53
CA TYR A 54 -10.55 -0.13 0.55
C TYR A 54 -10.71 -1.65 0.41
N ASP A 55 -11.89 -2.13 0.02
CA ASP A 55 -12.11 -3.57 -0.15
C ASP A 55 -11.28 -4.16 -1.30
N SER A 56 -11.17 -3.44 -2.42
CA SER A 56 -10.31 -3.80 -3.55
C SER A 56 -8.84 -3.91 -3.15
N PHE A 57 -8.36 -2.93 -2.35
CA PHE A 57 -7.04 -2.97 -1.76
C PHE A 57 -6.87 -4.18 -0.83
N ARG A 58 -7.80 -4.37 0.12
CA ARG A 58 -7.76 -5.44 1.13
C ARG A 58 -7.69 -6.83 0.51
N VAL A 59 -8.52 -7.11 -0.50
CA VAL A 59 -8.51 -8.39 -1.23
C VAL A 59 -7.16 -8.60 -1.93
N SER A 60 -6.66 -7.57 -2.60
CA SER A 60 -5.38 -7.63 -3.32
C SER A 60 -4.19 -7.82 -2.38
N HIS A 61 -4.17 -7.09 -1.26
CA HIS A 61 -3.16 -7.16 -0.20
C HIS A 61 -3.14 -8.54 0.46
N ASN A 62 -4.30 -9.05 0.87
CA ASN A 62 -4.41 -10.39 1.46
C ASN A 62 -3.93 -11.49 0.51
N ARG A 63 -4.22 -11.36 -0.78
CA ARG A 63 -3.71 -12.29 -1.80
C ARG A 63 -2.18 -12.26 -1.89
N ARG A 64 -1.56 -11.07 -1.89
CA ARG A 64 -0.10 -10.92 -1.88
C ARG A 64 0.53 -11.53 -0.63
N MET A 65 -0.03 -11.25 0.55
CA MET A 65 0.45 -11.79 1.82
C MET A 65 0.37 -13.32 1.87
N LYS A 66 -0.73 -13.90 1.37
CA LYS A 66 -0.88 -15.36 1.27
C LYS A 66 0.13 -15.99 0.31
N GLN A 67 0.40 -15.35 -0.83
CA GLN A 67 1.41 -15.84 -1.78
C GLN A 67 2.84 -15.74 -1.20
N GLY A 68 3.17 -14.63 -0.53
CA GLY A 68 4.44 -14.47 0.16
C GLY A 68 4.65 -15.54 1.23
N PHE A 69 3.61 -15.83 2.02
CA PHE A 69 3.61 -16.94 2.97
C PHE A 69 3.85 -18.27 2.27
N LEU A 70 3.03 -18.64 1.27
CA LEU A 70 3.14 -19.93 0.58
C LEU A 70 4.53 -20.14 -0.07
N ASN A 71 5.09 -19.09 -0.67
CA ASN A 71 6.42 -19.15 -1.29
C ASN A 71 7.54 -19.36 -0.28
N LYS A 72 7.35 -18.92 0.98
CA LYS A 72 8.31 -19.19 2.06
C LYS A 72 8.34 -20.68 2.44
N PHE A 73 7.20 -21.36 2.45
CA PHE A 73 7.11 -22.79 2.80
C PHE A 73 7.46 -23.73 1.64
N LYS A 74 7.32 -23.29 0.39
CA LYS A 74 7.74 -24.09 -0.79
C LYS A 74 9.26 -24.12 -1.02
N ARG A 75 10.03 -23.30 -0.30
CA ARG A 75 11.50 -23.23 -0.39
C ARG A 75 12.21 -24.04 0.72
N THR A 76 11.44 -24.80 1.51
CA THR A 76 11.87 -25.82 2.46
C THR A 76 11.42 -27.18 1.96
#